data_AF-A0A8T7LFS1-F1
#
_entry.id   AF-A0A8T7LFS1-F1
#
_cell.length_a   1.000
_cell.length_b   1.000
_cell.length_c   1.000
_cell.angle_alpha   90.00
_cell.angle_beta   90.00
_cell.angle_gamma   90.00
#
_symmetry.space_group_name_H-M   'P 1'
#
loop_
_entity.id
_entity.type
_entity.pdbx_description
1 polymer ?
#
loop_
_entity_poly.entity_id
_entity_poly.type
_entity_poly.pdbx_seq_one_letter_code
_entity_poly.pdbx_strand_id
1 'polypeptide(L)'
;MYQADLDTYGQWCDPRTEKLTMRTIGWLDIAVPYVTGPTPVAFHRRLLEHCVHGVLRLMCGVHHCQFCNNEPTRTTLWYGNRKVPCDNGEIWVSGGDVIYVAPAMVYHYVTEHGYCPPDEFIDAVMQGPLPGTAEYCALITRWGMRVCSIM
;
A
#
# COMPACT_ATOMS: atom_id res chain seq x y z
N MET A 1 1.64 -9.97 -10.65
CA MET A 1 0.92 -10.79 -9.64
C MET A 1 -0.39 -10.08 -9.40
N TYR A 2 -1.41 -10.47 -10.15
CA TYR A 2 -2.72 -9.85 -10.09
C TYR A 2 -3.53 -10.38 -8.90
N GLN A 3 -4.16 -9.49 -8.15
CA GLN A 3 -5.27 -9.79 -7.24
C GLN A 3 -6.30 -8.67 -7.39
N ALA A 4 -7.58 -9.02 -7.53
CA ALA A 4 -8.59 -7.98 -7.71
C ALA A 4 -8.69 -7.11 -6.46
N ASP A 5 -9.08 -5.85 -6.64
CA ASP A 5 -9.37 -5.00 -5.50
C ASP A 5 -10.53 -5.58 -4.68
N LEU A 6 -10.41 -5.51 -3.35
CA LEU A 6 -11.36 -6.04 -2.38
C LEU A 6 -11.50 -7.57 -2.37
N ASP A 7 -10.63 -8.32 -3.06
CA ASP A 7 -10.51 -9.76 -2.85
C ASP A 7 -9.91 -10.08 -1.48
N THR A 8 -10.08 -11.33 -1.02
CA THR A 8 -9.47 -11.80 0.23
C THR A 8 -7.96 -11.93 0.07
N TYR A 9 -7.21 -11.27 0.96
CA TYR A 9 -5.77 -11.42 1.03
C TYR A 9 -5.41 -12.77 1.68
N GLY A 10 -5.20 -13.80 0.87
CA GLY A 10 -5.03 -15.19 1.33
C GLY A 10 -3.62 -15.56 1.85
N GLN A 11 -2.66 -14.63 1.85
CA GLN A 11 -1.25 -14.94 2.11
C GLN A 11 -0.80 -14.73 3.56
N TRP A 12 -1.68 -14.25 4.44
CA TRP A 12 -1.35 -14.00 5.86
C TRP A 12 -2.18 -14.88 6.79
N CYS A 13 -1.47 -15.67 7.59
CA CYS A 13 -2.05 -16.51 8.63
C CYS A 13 -1.33 -16.20 9.96
N ASP A 14 -1.88 -15.24 10.71
CA ASP A 14 -1.47 -14.95 12.09
C ASP A 14 -2.70 -14.96 13.00
N PRO A 15 -2.68 -15.70 14.13
CA PRO A 15 -3.81 -15.75 15.06
C PRO A 15 -4.27 -14.37 15.55
N ARG A 16 -3.37 -13.37 15.57
CA ARG A 16 -3.67 -12.00 16.01
C ARG A 16 -4.58 -11.25 15.03
N THR A 17 -4.64 -11.70 13.78
CA THR A 17 -5.49 -11.13 12.72
C THR A 17 -6.64 -12.06 12.33
N GLU A 18 -6.83 -13.20 13.00
CA GLU A 18 -7.83 -14.23 12.62
C GLU A 18 -9.27 -13.70 12.57
N LYS A 19 -9.59 -12.69 13.39
CA LYS A 19 -10.92 -12.06 13.44
C LYS A 19 -11.08 -10.89 12.46
N LEU A 20 -10.02 -10.50 11.76
CA LEU A 20 -10.02 -9.36 10.86
C LEU A 20 -10.19 -9.83 9.43
N THR A 21 -10.90 -9.03 8.63
CA THR A 21 -10.98 -9.28 7.19
C THR A 21 -9.81 -8.59 6.52
N MET A 22 -9.03 -9.32 5.71
CA MET A 22 -7.90 -8.73 4.97
C MET A 22 -8.26 -8.66 3.49
N ARG A 23 -8.10 -7.46 2.90
CA ARG A 23 -8.54 -7.15 1.53
C ARG A 23 -7.38 -6.63 0.69
N THR A 24 -7.27 -7.10 -0.54
CA THR A 24 -6.25 -6.66 -1.50
C THR A 24 -6.61 -5.32 -2.13
N ILE A 25 -5.61 -4.47 -2.37
CA ILE A 25 -5.75 -3.20 -3.10
C ILE A 25 -4.54 -2.99 -4.01
N GLY A 26 -4.76 -2.61 -5.27
CA GLY A 26 -3.71 -2.12 -6.16
C GLY A 26 -2.72 -3.19 -6.65
N TRP A 27 -3.10 -4.47 -6.62
CA TRP A 27 -2.31 -5.57 -7.20
C TRP A 27 -2.61 -5.70 -8.70
N LEU A 28 -2.22 -4.66 -9.45
CA LEU A 28 -2.56 -4.49 -10.86
C LEU A 28 -1.69 -5.36 -11.79
N ASP A 29 -2.20 -5.61 -12.99
CA ASP A 29 -1.49 -6.32 -14.05
C ASP A 29 -1.88 -5.75 -15.41
N ILE A 30 -0.92 -5.67 -16.34
CA ILE A 30 -1.17 -5.09 -17.67
C ILE A 30 -2.24 -5.82 -18.47
N ALA A 31 -2.46 -7.10 -18.19
CA ALA A 31 -3.48 -7.90 -18.86
C ALA A 31 -4.90 -7.64 -18.35
N VAL A 32 -5.06 -6.91 -17.23
CA VAL A 32 -6.37 -6.69 -16.58
C VAL A 32 -6.67 -5.20 -16.48
N PRO A 33 -7.81 -4.72 -17.02
CA PRO A 33 -8.20 -3.32 -16.87
C PRO A 33 -8.49 -3.00 -15.40
N TYR A 34 -8.17 -1.78 -14.99
CA TYR A 34 -8.47 -1.24 -13.67
C TYR A 34 -9.18 0.09 -13.77
N VAL A 35 -9.86 0.48 -12.69
CA VAL A 35 -10.60 1.75 -12.62
C VAL A 35 -9.61 2.90 -12.60
N THR A 36 -9.82 3.88 -13.47
CA THR A 36 -9.04 5.13 -13.49
C THR A 36 -9.94 6.32 -13.21
N GLY A 37 -9.36 7.36 -12.60
CA GLY A 37 -10.13 8.53 -12.22
C GLY A 37 -9.38 9.46 -11.27
N PRO A 38 -9.92 10.68 -11.05
CA PRO A 38 -9.34 11.62 -10.12
C PRO A 38 -9.49 11.12 -8.68
N THR A 39 -8.47 11.33 -7.86
CA THR A 39 -8.51 11.08 -6.42
C THR A 39 -8.07 12.33 -5.64
N PRO A 40 -8.51 12.52 -4.39
CA PRO A 40 -8.24 13.76 -3.65
C PRO A 40 -6.74 13.99 -3.39
N VAL A 41 -6.27 15.24 -3.49
CA VAL A 41 -4.87 15.61 -3.17
C VAL A 41 -4.50 15.27 -1.72
N ALA A 42 -5.46 15.42 -0.80
CA ALA A 42 -5.25 15.05 0.60
C ALA A 42 -5.02 13.53 0.77
N PHE A 43 -5.67 12.71 -0.06
CA PHE A 43 -5.46 11.26 -0.11
C PHE A 43 -4.06 10.95 -0.62
N HIS A 44 -3.59 11.60 -1.70
CA HIS A 44 -2.21 11.41 -2.19
C HIS A 44 -1.18 11.66 -1.09
N ARG A 45 -1.30 12.77 -0.36
CA ARG A 45 -0.37 13.12 0.71
C ARG A 45 -0.29 12.04 1.78
N ARG A 46 -1.44 11.54 2.23
CA ARG A 46 -1.50 10.51 3.27
C ARG A 46 -1.04 9.14 2.77
N LEU A 47 -1.42 8.76 1.55
CA LEU A 47 -0.97 7.52 0.92
C LEU A 47 0.56 7.51 0.76
N LEU A 48 1.16 8.64 0.41
CA LEU A 48 2.62 8.77 0.31
C LEU A 48 3.32 8.44 1.63
N GLU A 49 2.79 8.92 2.77
CA GLU A 49 3.35 8.60 4.09
C GLU A 49 3.36 7.10 4.35
N HIS A 50 2.28 6.38 4.00
CA HIS A 50 2.24 4.92 4.08
C HIS A 50 3.29 4.27 3.17
N CYS A 51 3.39 4.68 1.92
CA CYS A 51 4.34 4.12 0.95
C CYS A 51 5.81 4.46 1.22
N VAL A 52 6.10 5.47 2.05
CA VAL A 52 7.47 5.88 2.38
C VAL A 52 7.90 5.36 3.76
N HIS A 53 7.02 5.41 4.76
CA HIS A 53 7.38 5.11 6.16
C HIS A 53 6.61 3.93 6.75
N GLY A 54 5.55 3.46 6.07
CA GLY A 54 4.69 2.37 6.51
C GLY A 54 4.91 1.06 5.76
N VAL A 55 6.00 0.92 5.00
CA VAL A 55 6.29 -0.29 4.21
C VAL A 55 6.72 -1.44 5.12
N LEU A 56 6.05 -2.58 4.94
CA LEU A 56 6.20 -3.81 5.69
C LEU A 56 6.45 -4.96 4.71
N ARG A 57 6.74 -6.15 5.24
CA ARG A 57 6.83 -7.41 4.47
C ARG A 57 7.67 -7.34 3.20
N LEU A 58 8.92 -6.89 3.31
CA LEU A 58 9.85 -6.93 2.18
C LEU A 58 10.02 -8.36 1.65
N MET A 59 10.07 -8.51 0.33
CA MET A 59 10.23 -9.78 -0.36
C MET A 59 11.61 -9.92 -1.00
N CYS A 60 12.00 -11.15 -1.32
CA CYS A 60 13.21 -11.47 -2.08
C CYS A 60 12.98 -11.17 -3.58
N GLY A 61 13.03 -9.90 -3.95
CA GLY A 61 12.85 -9.46 -5.33
C GLY A 61 12.51 -7.97 -5.43
N VAL A 62 12.25 -7.53 -6.65
CA VAL A 62 11.73 -6.20 -6.95
C VAL A 62 10.47 -6.34 -7.81
N HIS A 63 9.45 -5.55 -7.48
CA HIS A 63 8.23 -5.42 -8.23
C HIS A 63 8.44 -4.36 -9.31
N HIS A 64 8.41 -4.75 -10.58
CA HIS A 64 8.55 -3.83 -11.69
C HIS A 64 7.18 -3.30 -12.13
N CYS A 65 7.06 -1.99 -12.31
CA CYS A 65 5.87 -1.41 -12.93
C CYS A 65 5.80 -1.85 -14.39
N GLN A 66 4.73 -2.57 -14.76
CA GLN A 66 4.50 -3.07 -16.11
C GLN A 66 3.94 -2.00 -17.06
N PHE A 67 3.48 -0.87 -16.51
CA PHE A 67 2.80 0.20 -17.26
C PHE A 67 3.74 1.34 -17.68
N CYS A 68 4.93 1.40 -17.10
CA CYS A 68 5.96 2.36 -17.49
C CYS A 68 6.68 1.85 -18.75
N ASN A 69 6.88 2.73 -19.74
CA ASN A 69 7.71 2.44 -20.92
C ASN A 69 9.23 2.53 -20.63
N ASN A 70 9.63 2.63 -19.37
CA ASN A 70 11.03 2.86 -19.01
C ASN A 70 11.77 1.53 -18.84
N GLU A 71 13.02 1.49 -19.34
CA GLU A 71 14.05 0.48 -19.08
C GLU A 71 14.10 0.05 -17.59
N PRO A 72 14.63 -1.16 -17.25
CA PRO A 72 14.45 -1.84 -15.95
C PRO A 72 15.14 -1.11 -14.79
N THR A 73 14.57 0.04 -14.43
CA THR A 73 14.99 0.91 -13.33
C THR A 73 14.03 0.70 -12.17
N ARG A 74 14.55 0.82 -10.95
CA ARG A 74 13.73 0.71 -9.74
C ARG A 74 12.67 1.80 -9.75
N THR A 75 11.43 1.42 -9.43
CA THR A 75 10.36 2.41 -9.28
C THR A 75 10.57 3.18 -7.98
N THR A 76 10.56 4.51 -8.07
CA THR A 76 10.84 5.40 -6.93
C THR A 76 9.76 6.46 -6.79
N LEU A 77 9.53 6.88 -5.54
CA LEU A 77 8.65 7.99 -5.17
C LEU A 77 9.50 9.21 -4.82
N TRP A 78 9.00 10.40 -5.15
CA TRP A 78 9.56 11.64 -4.63
C TRP A 78 8.99 11.92 -3.25
N TYR A 79 9.88 12.13 -2.27
CA TYR A 79 9.51 12.55 -0.92
C TYR A 79 10.39 13.74 -0.51
N GLY A 80 9.83 14.94 -0.55
CA GLY A 80 10.62 16.16 -0.46
C GLY A 80 11.64 16.26 -1.60
N ASN A 81 12.94 16.31 -1.26
CA ASN A 81 14.03 16.40 -2.22
C ASN A 81 14.76 15.07 -2.47
N ARG A 82 14.22 13.93 -2.00
CA ARG A 82 14.82 12.61 -2.17
C ARG A 82 13.91 11.64 -2.94
N LYS A 83 14.53 10.65 -3.57
CA LYS A 83 13.85 9.49 -4.16
C LYS A 83 13.86 8.32 -3.18
N VAL A 84 12.71 7.69 -2.98
CA VAL A 84 12.54 6.51 -2.11
C VAL A 84 12.08 5.33 -2.96
N PRO A 85 12.73 4.17 -2.91
CA PRO A 85 12.25 2.98 -3.63
C PRO A 85 10.86 2.55 -3.12
N CYS A 86 9.97 2.17 -4.04
CA CYS A 86 8.63 1.65 -3.73
C CYS A 86 8.32 0.35 -4.47
N ASP A 87 9.36 -0.28 -5.01
CA ASP A 87 9.32 -1.52 -5.78
C ASP A 87 9.46 -2.78 -4.91
N ASN A 88 9.21 -2.70 -3.60
CA ASN A 88 9.22 -3.86 -2.72
C ASN A 88 8.36 -3.62 -1.47
N GLY A 89 7.77 -4.69 -0.94
CA GLY A 89 6.96 -4.68 0.27
C GLY A 89 5.53 -4.24 0.06
N GLU A 90 4.83 -4.14 1.18
CA GLU A 90 3.40 -3.87 1.28
C GLU A 90 3.14 -2.74 2.26
N ILE A 91 2.03 -2.05 2.09
CA ILE A 91 1.46 -1.18 3.11
C ILE A 91 0.16 -1.79 3.62
N TRP A 92 -0.09 -1.62 4.91
CA TRP A 92 -1.27 -2.15 5.59
C TRP A 92 -2.04 -0.99 6.21
N VAL A 93 -3.27 -0.80 5.78
CA VAL A 93 -4.12 0.33 6.16
C VAL A 93 -5.35 -0.20 6.91
N SER A 94 -5.66 0.40 8.06
CA SER A 94 -6.83 0.01 8.84
C SER A 94 -8.08 0.69 8.34
N GLY A 95 -9.12 -0.11 8.06
CA GLY A 95 -10.51 0.33 7.88
C GLY A 95 -11.40 -0.17 9.02
N GLY A 96 -10.93 -0.13 10.27
CA GLY A 96 -11.64 -0.73 11.41
C GLY A 96 -11.40 -2.24 11.49
N ASP A 97 -12.44 -3.04 11.24
CA ASP A 97 -12.36 -4.51 11.24
C ASP A 97 -11.79 -5.10 9.93
N VAL A 98 -11.48 -4.22 8.98
CA VAL A 98 -10.80 -4.56 7.72
C VAL A 98 -9.36 -4.06 7.72
N ILE A 99 -8.44 -4.86 7.21
CA ILE A 99 -7.09 -4.45 6.85
C ILE A 99 -7.00 -4.45 5.33
N TYR A 100 -6.72 -3.29 4.73
CA TYR A 100 -6.40 -3.19 3.32
C TYR A 100 -4.90 -3.37 3.11
N VAL A 101 -4.54 -4.30 2.23
CA VAL A 101 -3.17 -4.68 1.93
C VAL A 101 -2.86 -4.31 0.49
N ALA A 102 -1.94 -3.37 0.31
CA ALA A 102 -1.53 -2.87 -0.99
C ALA A 102 -0.01 -3.00 -1.19
N PRO A 103 0.48 -3.16 -2.43
CA PRO A 103 1.92 -3.08 -2.68
C PRO A 103 2.41 -1.66 -2.35
N ALA A 104 3.68 -1.53 -1.93
CA ALA A 104 4.29 -0.21 -1.71
C ALA A 104 4.22 0.71 -2.94
N MET A 105 4.09 0.12 -4.14
CA MET A 105 3.95 0.80 -5.42
C MET A 105 2.57 1.46 -5.63
N VAL A 106 1.57 1.24 -4.77
CA VAL A 106 0.20 1.73 -4.99
C VAL A 106 0.13 3.24 -5.20
N TYR A 107 0.96 4.04 -4.51
CA TYR A 107 1.04 5.48 -4.73
C TYR A 107 1.46 5.82 -6.18
N HIS A 108 2.45 5.11 -6.72
CA HIS A 108 2.90 5.29 -8.10
C HIS A 108 1.79 4.97 -9.10
N TYR A 109 0.98 3.95 -8.85
CA TYR A 109 -0.19 3.66 -9.70
C TYR A 109 -1.22 4.77 -9.67
N VAL A 110 -1.51 5.32 -8.49
CA VAL A 110 -2.45 6.44 -8.34
C VAL A 110 -1.96 7.69 -9.09
N THR A 111 -0.68 8.05 -8.95
CA THR A 111 -0.18 9.34 -9.47
C THR A 111 0.30 9.28 -10.92
N GLU A 112 0.95 8.19 -11.34
CA GLU A 112 1.55 8.08 -12.68
C GLU A 112 0.65 7.36 -13.68
N HIS A 113 -0.25 6.50 -13.18
CA HIS A 113 -1.10 5.66 -14.02
C HIS A 113 -2.60 5.91 -13.81
N GLY A 114 -2.96 6.88 -12.96
CA GLY A 114 -4.34 7.31 -12.75
C GLY A 114 -5.25 6.25 -12.15
N TYR A 115 -4.70 5.21 -11.52
CA TYR A 115 -5.47 4.20 -10.80
C TYR A 115 -6.33 4.88 -9.72
N CYS A 116 -7.63 4.59 -9.74
CA CYS A 116 -8.58 5.04 -8.76
C CYS A 116 -8.94 3.85 -7.85
N PRO A 117 -8.39 3.79 -6.62
CA PRO A 117 -8.72 2.74 -5.68
C PRO A 117 -10.19 2.80 -5.25
N PRO A 118 -10.75 1.71 -4.69
CA PRO A 118 -12.07 1.72 -4.07
C PRO A 118 -12.22 2.81 -2.99
N ASP A 119 -13.40 3.42 -2.92
CA ASP A 119 -13.70 4.51 -1.97
C ASP A 119 -13.42 4.11 -0.52
N GLU A 120 -13.71 2.87 -0.13
CA GLU A 120 -13.47 2.38 1.23
C GLU A 120 -11.97 2.40 1.60
N PHE A 121 -11.08 2.16 0.63
CA PHE A 121 -9.64 2.27 0.85
C PHE A 121 -9.20 3.74 0.95
N ILE A 122 -9.78 4.61 0.11
CA ILE A 122 -9.53 6.06 0.19
C ILE A 122 -9.92 6.57 1.58
N ASP A 123 -11.11 6.21 2.06
CA ASP A 123 -11.61 6.57 3.38
C ASP A 123 -10.71 6.01 4.50
N ALA A 124 -10.28 4.75 4.40
CA ALA A 124 -9.38 4.13 5.36
C ALA A 124 -8.03 4.86 5.45
N VAL A 125 -7.43 5.26 4.32
CA VAL A 125 -6.20 6.06 4.31
C VAL A 125 -6.44 7.45 4.91
N MET A 126 -7.59 8.06 4.63
CA MET A 126 -7.93 9.40 5.10
C MET A 126 -8.19 9.45 6.61
N GLN A 127 -8.81 8.41 7.18
CA GLN A 127 -9.24 8.36 8.59
C GLN A 127 -8.28 7.60 9.49
N GLY A 128 -7.49 6.67 8.94
CA GLY A 128 -6.57 5.82 9.69
C GLY A 128 -5.40 6.59 10.31
N PRO A 129 -4.65 5.98 11.23
CA PRO A 129 -3.44 6.60 11.76
C PRO A 129 -2.29 6.54 10.75
N LEU A 130 -1.48 7.59 10.71
CA LEU A 130 -0.30 7.66 9.84
C LEU A 130 0.88 6.86 10.43
N PRO A 131 1.78 6.33 9.59
CA PRO A 131 3.01 5.72 10.08
C PRO A 131 3.80 6.64 11.01
N GLY A 132 4.43 6.06 12.03
CA GLY A 132 5.19 6.80 13.05
C GLY A 132 4.34 7.37 14.20
N THR A 133 3.00 7.33 14.11
CA THR A 133 2.12 7.67 15.24
C THR A 133 2.02 6.53 16.25
N ALA A 134 1.68 6.85 17.51
CA ALA A 134 1.50 5.83 18.56
C ALA A 134 0.35 4.87 18.23
N GLU A 135 -0.72 5.40 17.65
CA GLU A 135 -1.90 4.66 17.21
C GLU A 135 -1.53 3.67 16.10
N TYR A 136 -0.72 4.09 15.12
CA TYR A 136 -0.23 3.20 14.07
C TYR A 136 0.67 2.10 14.65
N CYS A 137 1.62 2.45 15.51
CA CYS A 137 2.49 1.46 16.17
C CYS A 137 1.68 0.42 16.97
N ALA A 138 0.61 0.84 17.65
CA ALA A 138 -0.29 -0.05 18.36
C ALA A 138 -1.03 -1.02 17.39
N LEU A 139 -1.48 -0.52 16.23
CA LEU A 139 -2.11 -1.36 15.20
C LEU A 139 -1.14 -2.40 14.62
N ILE A 140 0.05 -1.97 14.19
CA ILE A 140 1.07 -2.87 13.63
C ILE A 140 1.44 -3.96 14.64
N THR A 141 1.60 -3.60 15.92
CA THR A 141 1.86 -4.56 17.01
C THR A 141 0.68 -5.53 17.19
N ARG A 142 -0.56 -5.02 17.17
CA ARG A 142 -1.77 -5.85 17.26
C ARG A 142 -1.91 -6.81 16.08
N TRP A 143 -1.52 -6.41 14.88
CA TRP A 143 -1.48 -7.29 13.70
C TRP A 143 -0.29 -8.23 13.68
N GLY A 144 0.60 -8.09 14.66
CA GLY A 144 1.70 -9.00 14.83
C GLY A 144 2.94 -8.71 14.01
N MET A 145 2.95 -7.56 13.37
CA MET A 145 4.09 -7.05 12.65
C MET A 145 5.03 -6.32 13.61
N ARG A 146 6.31 -6.33 13.29
CA ARG A 146 7.30 -5.53 14.02
C ARG A 146 7.47 -4.24 13.26
N VAL A 147 7.39 -3.12 13.97
CA VAL A 147 7.89 -1.86 13.43
C VAL A 147 9.39 -2.06 13.26
N CYS A 148 9.90 -2.02 12.02
CA CYS A 148 11.32 -1.77 11.84
C CYS A 148 11.52 -0.34 12.33
N SER A 149 12.04 -0.17 13.54
CA SER A 149 12.56 1.12 13.97
C SER A 149 13.63 1.52 12.97
N ILE A 150 13.29 2.38 12.03
CA ILE A 150 14.29 3.09 11.24
C ILE A 150 14.87 4.09 12.23
N MET A 151 16.01 3.72 12.81
CA MET A 151 16.89 4.62 13.55
C MET A 151 17.56 5.57 12.55
#